data_AF-A0A5N5SSN8-F1
#
_entry.id   AF-A0A5N5SSN8-F1
#
_cell.length_a   1.000
_cell.length_b   1.000
_cell.length_c   1.000
_cell.angle_alpha   90.00
_cell.angle_beta   90.00
_cell.angle_gamma   90.00
#
_symmetry.space_group_name_H-M   'P 1'
#
loop_
_entity.id
_entity.type
_entity.pdbx_description
1 polymer ?
#
loop_
_entity_poly.entity_id
_entity_poly.type
_entity_poly.pdbx_seq_one_letter_code
_entity_poly.pdbx_strand_id
1 'polypeptide(L)' 'MSDEDLYNLFSKFGEISSHKIMRKRDGKSRGFGFVNFKDSSSAESAVLQLNKTKVGGKVLFVKLKEKKKEEKGDGLS' A
#
# COMPACT_ATOMS: atom_id res chain seq x y z
N MET A 1 -12.60 5.93 0.23
CA MET A 1 -11.42 5.06 0.31
C MET A 1 -11.34 4.46 1.70
N SER A 2 -12.06 3.36 1.84
CA SER A 2 -12.00 2.38 2.93
C SER A 2 -10.90 1.34 2.66
N ASP A 3 -10.69 0.43 3.60
CA ASP A 3 -9.81 -0.74 3.43
C ASP A 3 -10.30 -1.66 2.30
N GLU A 4 -11.62 -1.82 2.16
CA GLU A 4 -12.25 -2.60 1.10
C GLU A 4 -12.07 -1.96 -0.29
N ASP A 5 -12.22 -0.63 -0.39
CA ASP A 5 -11.91 0.11 -1.63
C ASP A 5 -10.45 -0.11 -2.06
N LEU A 6 -9.53 -0.14 -1.08
CA LEU A 6 -8.11 -0.37 -1.32
C LEU A 6 -7.87 -1.81 -1.81
N TYR A 7 -8.46 -2.81 -1.16
CA TYR A 7 -8.37 -4.20 -1.61
C TYR A 7 -8.91 -4.38 -3.02
N ASN A 8 -10.13 -3.89 -3.30
CA ASN A 8 -10.78 -4.03 -4.60
C ASN A 8 -10.04 -3.32 -5.74
N LEU A 9 -9.38 -2.20 -5.44
CA LEU A 9 -8.59 -1.48 -6.43
C LEU A 9 -7.28 -2.22 -6.73
N PHE A 10 -6.60 -2.72 -5.70
CA PHE A 10 -5.27 -3.31 -5.84
C PHE A 10 -5.28 -4.82 -6.17
N SER A 11 -6.36 -5.55 -5.86
CA SER A 11 -6.48 -7.00 -6.11
C SER A 11 -6.44 -7.35 -7.60
N LYS A 12 -6.74 -6.38 -8.48
CA LYS A 12 -6.64 -6.53 -9.94
C LYS A 12 -5.22 -6.70 -10.46
N PHE A 13 -4.21 -6.32 -9.67
CA PHE A 13 -2.79 -6.40 -10.05
C PHE A 13 -2.11 -7.66 -9.51
N GLY A 14 -2.69 -8.33 -8.52
CA GLY A 14 -2.14 -9.55 -7.94
C GLY A 14 -2.68 -9.83 -6.54
N GLU A 15 -2.17 -10.91 -5.95
CA GLU A 15 -2.60 -11.36 -4.62
C GLU A 15 -2.07 -10.41 -3.53
N ILE A 16 -2.99 -9.89 -2.73
CA ILE A 16 -2.68 -8.99 -1.61
C ILE A 16 -2.45 -9.83 -0.35
N SER A 17 -1.24 -9.74 0.20
CA SER A 17 -0.89 -10.33 1.49
C SER A 17 -1.47 -9.54 2.67
N SER A 18 -1.46 -8.21 2.61
CA SER A 18 -2.01 -7.35 3.66
C SER A 18 -2.36 -5.98 3.12
N HIS A 19 -3.41 -5.35 3.65
CA HIS A 19 -3.80 -3.99 3.30
C HIS A 19 -4.31 -3.25 4.54
N LYS A 20 -4.02 -1.95 4.66
CA LYS A 20 -4.44 -1.16 5.82
C LYS A 20 -4.48 0.34 5.52
N ILE A 21 -5.62 0.98 5.79
CA ILE A 21 -5.75 2.44 5.84
C ILE A 21 -5.28 2.94 7.19
N MET A 22 -4.39 3.93 7.19
CA MET A 22 -4.01 4.57 8.44
C MET A 22 -5.10 5.53 8.90
N ARG A 23 -5.58 5.32 10.12
CA ARG A 23 -6.57 6.16 10.80
C ARG A 23 -5.94 6.90 11.98
N LYS A 24 -6.48 8.07 12.30
CA LYS A 24 -6.17 8.84 13.50
C LYS A 24 -6.84 8.18 14.71
N ARG A 25 -6.49 8.64 15.92
CA ARG A 25 -7.10 8.17 17.18
C ARG A 25 -8.62 8.43 17.23
N ASP A 26 -9.10 9.45 16.52
CA ASP A 26 -10.52 9.78 16.36
C ASP A 26 -11.27 8.89 15.34
N GLY A 27 -10.61 7.90 14.75
CA GLY A 27 -11.18 7.01 13.73
C GLY A 27 -11.16 7.56 12.30
N LYS A 28 -10.81 8.84 12.08
CA LYS A 28 -10.75 9.43 10.74
C LYS A 28 -9.51 8.96 9.97
N SER A 29 -9.66 8.67 8.68
CA SER A 29 -8.53 8.31 7.81
C SER A 29 -7.49 9.44 7.75
N ARG A 30 -6.21 9.09 7.85
CA ARG A 30 -5.06 10.00 7.68
C ARG A 30 -4.80 10.38 6.22
N GLY A 31 -5.59 9.84 5.29
CA GLY A 31 -5.46 10.11 3.85
C GLY A 31 -4.43 9.23 3.14
N PHE A 32 -3.88 8.21 3.81
CA PHE A 32 -2.95 7.25 3.21
C PHE A 32 -3.17 5.85 3.79
N GLY A 33 -2.68 4.84 3.06
CA GLY A 33 -2.70 3.44 3.46
C GLY A 33 -1.55 2.66 2.84
N PHE A 34 -1.42 1.41 3.23
CA PHE A 34 -0.40 0.50 2.74
C PHE A 34 -1.05 -0.74 2.15
N VAL A 35 -0.47 -1.24 1.06
CA VAL A 35 -0.81 -2.52 0.44
C VAL A 35 0.48 -3.30 0.32
N ASN A 36 0.43 -4.57 0.73
CA ASN A 36 1.52 -5.52 0.59
C ASN A 36 1.05 -6.62 -0.36
N PHE A 37 1.72 -6.74 -1.49
CA PHE A 37 1.49 -7.83 -2.43
C PHE A 37 2.34 -9.04 -2.06
N LYS A 38 1.91 -10.23 -2.48
CA LYS A 38 2.77 -11.42 -2.43
C LYS A 38 3.93 -11.32 -3.42
N ASP A 39 3.67 -10.77 -4.60
CA ASP A 39 4.65 -10.61 -5.68
C ASP A 39 5.10 -9.15 -5.85
N SER A 40 6.40 -8.95 -6.06
CA SER A 40 6.94 -7.61 -6.32
C SER A 40 6.47 -7.04 -7.67
N SER A 41 6.33 -7.88 -8.69
CA SER A 41 5.86 -7.47 -10.01
C SER A 41 4.43 -6.89 -9.96
N SER A 42 3.56 -7.43 -9.10
CA SER A 42 2.22 -6.88 -8.85
C SER A 42 2.28 -5.48 -8.23
N ALA A 43 3.21 -5.26 -7.29
CA ALA A 43 3.40 -3.95 -6.68
C ALA A 43 3.91 -2.91 -7.68
N GLU A 44 4.86 -3.28 -8.55
CA GLU A 44 5.37 -2.44 -9.62
C GLU A 44 4.27 -2.06 -10.62
N SER A 45 3.49 -3.07 -11.07
CA SER A 45 2.38 -2.88 -11.99
C SER A 45 1.30 -1.95 -11.40
N ALA A 46 0.96 -2.13 -10.12
CA ALA A 46 0.00 -1.28 -9.42
C ALA A 46 0.50 0.16 -9.32
N VAL A 47 1.78 0.38 -9.03
CA VAL A 47 2.37 1.74 -9.00
C VAL A 47 2.33 2.38 -10.38
N LEU A 48 2.72 1.66 -11.42
CA LEU A 48 2.73 2.19 -12.80
C LEU A 48 1.33 2.59 -13.26
N GLN A 49 0.32 1.77 -12.97
CA GLN A 49 -1.04 1.99 -13.46
C GLN A 49 -1.87 2.92 -12.57
N LEU A 50 -1.69 2.91 -11.25
CA LEU A 50 -2.53 3.69 -10.32
C LEU A 50 -1.90 5.01 -9.89
N ASN A 51 -0.58 5.19 -9.97
CA ASN A 51 0.04 6.42 -9.54
C ASN A 51 -0.43 7.61 -10.40
N LYS A 52 -0.84 8.69 -9.75
CA LYS A 52 -1.41 9.91 -10.34
C LYS A 52 -2.75 9.70 -11.07
N THR A 53 -3.43 8.58 -10.85
CA THR A 53 -4.79 8.36 -11.39
C THR A 53 -5.85 9.04 -10.53
N LYS A 54 -7.00 9.36 -11.14
CA LYS A 54 -8.13 9.98 -10.44
C LYS A 54 -9.17 8.91 -10.09
N VAL A 55 -9.42 8.70 -8.79
CA VAL A 55 -10.40 7.75 -8.27
C VAL A 55 -11.34 8.48 -7.32
N GLY A 56 -12.65 8.43 -7.60
CA GLY A 56 -13.67 9.09 -6.76
C GLY A 56 -13.43 10.59 -6.58
N GLY A 57 -12.95 11.27 -7.63
CA GLY A 57 -12.64 12.70 -7.59
C GLY A 57 -11.30 13.08 -6.97
N LYS A 58 -10.54 12.13 -6.41
CA LYS A 58 -9.25 12.36 -5.76
C LYS A 58 -8.11 11.77 -6.59
N VAL A 59 -6.96 12.44 -6.61
CA VAL A 59 -5.74 11.91 -7.24
C VAL A 59 -5.05 10.97 -6.27
N LEU A 60 -4.78 9.74 -6.71
CA LEU A 60 -4.03 8.75 -5.95
C LEU A 60 -2.53 8.94 -6.19
N PHE A 61 -1.76 8.83 -5.11
CA PHE A 61 -0.30 8.78 -5.16
C PHE A 61 0.15 7.43 -4.66
N VAL A 62 0.67 6.61 -5.56
CA VAL A 62 1.10 5.24 -5.27
C VAL A 62 2.60 5.17 -5.51
N LYS A 63 3.34 4.66 -4.53
CA LYS A 63 4.79 4.52 -4.57
C LYS A 63 5.19 3.19 -3.94
N LEU A 64 6.25 2.58 -4.44
CA LEU A 64 6.85 1.42 -3.78
C LEU A 64 7.40 1.86 -2.42
N LYS A 65 7.10 1.08 -1.38
CA LYS A 65 7.70 1.30 -0.07
C LYS A 65 9.14 0.81 -0.13
N GLU A 66 10.07 1.68 0.23
CA GLU A 66 11.46 1.28 0.43
C GLU A 66 11.47 0.23 1.56
N LYS A 67 11.80 -1.02 1.22
CA LYS A 67 12.18 -2.00 2.24
C LYS A 67 13.46 -1.45 2.85
N LYS A 68 13.38 -0.80 4.02
CA LYS A 68 14.55 -0.67 4.88
C LYS A 68 15.05 -2.10 5.05
N LYS A 69 16.23 -2.39 4.51
CA LYS A 69 16.97 -3.60 4.87
C LYS A 69 16.96 -3.62 6.39
N GLU A 70 16.33 -4.63 6.98
CA GLU A 70 16.53 -4.92 8.39
C GLU A 70 18.04 -5.13 8.55
N GLU A 71 18.73 -4.15 9.13
CA GLU A 71 20.03 -4.39 9.74
C GLU A 71 19.77 -5.50 10.75
N LYS A 72 20.25 -6.70 10.42
CA LYS A 72 20.42 -7.76 11.39
C LYS A 72 21.26 -7.19 12.52
N GLY A 73 20.61 -6.79 13.60
CA GLY A 73 21.24 -6.70 14.89
C GLY A 73 21.53 -8.13 15.33
N ASP A 74 22.60 -8.71 14.81
CA ASP A 74 23.28 -9.85 15.42
C ASP A 74 23.90 -9.34 16.73
N GLY A 75 23.05 -9.09 17.72
CA GLY A 75 23.45 -8.94 19.12
C GLY A 75 23.70 -10.34 19.68
N LEU A 76 24.80 -10.97 19.26
CA LEU A 76 25.30 -12.18 19.89
C LEU A 76 26.49 -11.79 20.80
N SER A 77 26.28 -12.05 22.09
CA SER A 77 27.27 -12.17 23.19
C SER A 77 27.75 -10.89 23.86
#